data_AF-A0A9P5CVD2-F1
#
_entry.id   AF-A0A9P5CVD2-F1
#
_cell.length_a   1.000
_cell.length_b   1.000
_cell.length_c   1.000
_cell.angle_alpha   90.00
_cell.angle_beta   90.00
_cell.angle_gamma   90.00
#
_symmetry.space_group_name_H-M   'P 1'
#
loop_
_entity.id
_entity.type
_entity.pdbx_description
1 polymer ?
#
loop_
_entity_poly.entity_id
_entity_poly.type
_entity_poly.pdbx_seq_one_letter_code
_entity_poly.pdbx_strand_id
1 'polypeptide(L)'
;MTLTMPVLPPPRLSTIPCCPKCGNDLSLTFNPTANSSLAGHDADETTTAAALHAAQRQIDELQAQIRLLNTKATAAVDRWADYEDELSTLRRDLQRERQGSVTPQTPTVQTPTSPPRLITGSPSAGVSSFATAATNRISALLSRNGQTLSYTPGASPPPSTDDLLDALTREHGMRLAAEGKLNDTSREVEELSVTLFEQANEMVATERRARAQLEERVGELERRDKDKGRRLQRLESAMGRIERARNLLKEEVVINELEERR
;
A
#
# COMPACT_ATOMS: atom_id res chain seq x y z
N MET A 1 20.89 6.06 25.12
CA MET A 1 19.58 5.60 25.62
C MET A 1 19.12 4.48 24.72
N THR A 2 19.17 3.25 25.21
CA THR A 2 18.83 2.02 24.50
C THR A 2 17.31 1.85 24.47
N LEU A 3 16.69 1.87 23.29
CA LEU A 3 15.28 1.56 23.11
C LEU A 3 15.14 0.08 22.73
N THR A 4 14.66 -0.69 23.71
CA THR A 4 14.28 -2.09 23.60
C THR A 4 12.94 -2.19 22.88
N MET A 5 12.87 -2.93 21.76
CA MET A 5 11.63 -3.24 21.05
C MET A 5 11.10 -4.63 21.47
N PRO A 6 9.81 -4.79 21.82
CA PRO A 6 9.24 -6.10 22.11
C PRO A 6 8.90 -6.86 20.81
N VAL A 7 9.33 -8.12 20.76
CA VAL A 7 9.08 -9.09 19.69
C VAL A 7 7.64 -9.64 19.82
N LEU A 8 6.84 -9.53 18.76
CA LEU A 8 5.53 -10.19 18.65
C LEU A 8 5.69 -11.70 18.31
N PRO A 9 4.83 -12.59 18.85
CA PRO A 9 4.83 -14.01 18.52
C PRO A 9 4.02 -14.32 17.24
N PRO A 10 4.25 -15.47 16.56
CA PRO A 10 3.55 -15.83 15.33
C PRO A 10 2.10 -16.30 15.59
N PRO A 11 1.18 -16.15 14.60
CA PRO A 11 -0.21 -16.56 14.75
C PRO A 11 -0.35 -18.09 14.71
N ARG A 12 -1.09 -18.64 15.67
CA ARG A 12 -1.52 -20.05 15.66
C ARG A 12 -2.74 -20.18 14.76
N LEU A 13 -2.65 -21.01 13.72
CA LEU A 13 -3.82 -21.48 12.96
C LEU A 13 -4.69 -22.34 13.89
N SER A 14 -5.82 -21.79 14.31
CA SER A 14 -6.88 -22.53 15.01
C SER A 14 -8.06 -22.66 14.07
N THR A 15 -8.33 -23.88 13.65
CA THR A 15 -9.47 -24.27 12.82
C THR A 15 -10.73 -24.24 13.68
N ILE A 16 -11.33 -23.06 13.84
CA ILE A 16 -12.64 -22.88 14.49
C ILE A 16 -13.60 -22.35 13.41
N PRO A 17 -14.81 -22.94 13.23
CA PRO A 17 -15.74 -22.49 12.22
C PRO A 17 -16.37 -21.16 12.63
N CYS A 18 -15.77 -20.06 12.18
CA CYS A 18 -16.27 -18.70 12.43
C CYS A 18 -17.18 -18.23 11.29
N CYS A 19 -18.26 -17.51 11.62
CA CYS A 19 -19.20 -16.97 10.64
C CYS A 19 -18.54 -15.83 9.83
N PRO A 20 -18.55 -15.87 8.48
CA PRO A 20 -17.70 -15.02 7.63
C PRO A 20 -18.12 -13.54 7.52
N LYS A 21 -19.05 -13.05 8.36
CA LYS A 21 -19.52 -11.66 8.31
C LYS A 21 -19.40 -10.87 9.61
N CYS A 22 -19.09 -11.49 10.75
CA CYS A 22 -18.98 -10.77 12.04
C CYS A 22 -17.92 -11.31 13.02
N GLY A 23 -17.26 -12.44 12.75
CA GLY A 23 -16.03 -12.82 13.47
C GLY A 23 -16.17 -13.24 14.94
N ASN A 24 -17.39 -13.43 15.47
CA ASN A 24 -17.57 -13.92 16.85
C ASN A 24 -17.51 -15.46 16.94
N ASP A 25 -16.89 -15.93 18.02
CA ASP A 25 -16.73 -17.35 18.38
C ASP A 25 -18.05 -17.95 18.90
N LEU A 26 -18.54 -19.02 18.26
CA LEU A 26 -19.82 -19.69 18.57
C LEU A 26 -19.66 -20.83 19.59
N SER A 27 -18.83 -20.63 20.63
CA SER A 27 -18.77 -21.56 21.76
C SER A 27 -19.56 -21.03 22.95
N LEU A 28 -20.89 -21.01 22.83
CA LEU A 28 -21.77 -21.00 23.99
C LEU A 28 -22.11 -22.46 24.34
N THR A 29 -21.38 -22.95 25.34
CA THR A 29 -21.61 -24.22 26.02
C THR A 29 -22.98 -24.18 26.71
N PHE A 30 -24.04 -24.63 26.02
CA PHE A 30 -25.29 -25.00 26.67
C PHE A 30 -25.21 -26.49 27.02
N ASN A 31 -24.98 -26.79 28.31
CA ASN A 31 -25.12 -28.14 28.84
C ASN A 31 -26.55 -28.31 29.40
N PRO A 32 -27.18 -29.50 29.25
CA PRO A 32 -28.60 -29.73 29.52
C PRO A 32 -28.83 -30.39 30.90
N THR A 33 -29.80 -29.88 31.67
CA THR A 33 -30.45 -30.53 32.82
C THR A 33 -31.70 -29.69 33.14
N ALA A 34 -32.93 -30.16 33.37
CA ALA A 34 -33.52 -31.49 33.43
C ALA A 34 -35.05 -31.31 33.33
N ASN A 35 -35.76 -32.35 32.88
CA ASN A 35 -37.22 -32.44 32.81
C ASN A 35 -37.89 -32.64 34.19
N SER A 36 -39.17 -32.23 34.26
CA SER A 36 -40.29 -32.77 35.07
C SER A 36 -40.23 -32.69 36.61
N SER A 37 -41.19 -31.98 37.22
CA SER A 37 -42.49 -32.54 37.64
C SER A 37 -43.22 -31.63 38.64
N LEU A 38 -44.55 -31.75 38.67
CA LEU A 38 -45.52 -31.13 39.57
C LEU A 38 -45.08 -30.95 41.03
N ALA A 39 -45.14 -29.71 41.54
CA ALA A 39 -45.50 -29.41 42.94
C ALA A 39 -45.70 -27.89 43.15
N GLY A 40 -46.81 -27.50 43.77
CA GLY A 40 -46.92 -26.30 44.61
C GLY A 40 -47.13 -24.95 43.91
N HIS A 41 -48.39 -24.52 43.79
CA HIS A 41 -48.71 -23.09 43.92
C HIS A 41 -48.21 -22.61 45.30
N ASP A 42 -47.67 -21.39 45.37
CA ASP A 42 -47.15 -20.67 46.55
C ASP A 42 -45.60 -20.55 46.72
N ALA A 43 -44.79 -20.94 45.72
CA ALA A 43 -43.34 -20.64 45.66
C ALA A 43 -42.90 -19.84 44.41
N ASP A 44 -43.85 -19.45 43.56
CA ASP A 44 -43.57 -18.90 42.23
C ASP A 44 -43.30 -17.38 42.25
N GLU A 45 -43.84 -16.63 43.22
CA GLU A 45 -43.69 -15.16 43.27
C GLU A 45 -42.25 -14.72 43.63
N THR A 46 -41.57 -15.46 44.51
CA THR A 46 -40.17 -15.18 44.87
C THR A 46 -39.19 -15.60 43.77
N THR A 47 -39.48 -16.69 43.07
CA THR A 47 -38.66 -17.20 41.96
C THR A 47 -38.82 -16.34 40.71
N THR A 48 -40.04 -15.91 40.40
CA THR A 48 -40.33 -14.96 39.32
C THR A 48 -39.77 -13.57 39.63
N ALA A 49 -39.84 -13.08 40.88
CA ALA A 49 -39.20 -11.83 41.28
C ALA A 49 -37.66 -11.89 41.14
N ALA A 50 -37.05 -13.02 41.51
CA ALA A 50 -35.61 -13.24 41.31
C ALA A 50 -35.23 -13.28 39.82
N ALA A 51 -36.05 -13.92 38.98
CA ALA A 51 -35.87 -13.96 37.53
C ALA A 51 -36.04 -12.57 36.89
N LEU A 52 -37.01 -11.77 37.33
CA LEU A 52 -37.19 -10.39 36.89
C LEU A 52 -36.01 -9.51 37.30
N HIS A 53 -35.48 -9.67 38.52
CA HIS A 53 -34.29 -8.95 38.95
C HIS A 53 -33.04 -9.37 38.16
N ALA A 54 -32.90 -10.65 37.80
CA ALA A 54 -31.83 -11.12 36.93
C ALA A 54 -31.95 -10.54 35.51
N ALA A 55 -33.16 -10.52 34.95
CA ALA A 55 -33.45 -9.90 33.65
C ALA A 55 -33.14 -8.40 33.67
N GLN A 56 -33.50 -7.69 34.75
CA GLN A 56 -33.21 -6.27 34.89
C GLN A 56 -31.70 -5.99 34.90
N ARG A 57 -30.90 -6.78 35.63
CA ARG A 57 -29.43 -6.67 35.60
C ARG A 57 -28.85 -6.92 34.21
N GLN A 58 -29.41 -7.89 33.48
CA GLN A 58 -28.97 -8.17 32.12
C GLN A 58 -29.32 -7.04 31.16
N ILE A 59 -30.49 -6.39 31.32
CA ILE A 59 -30.86 -5.20 30.55
C ILE A 59 -29.87 -4.07 30.82
N ASP A 60 -29.54 -3.81 32.08
CA ASP A 60 -28.62 -2.74 32.46
C ASP A 60 -27.21 -2.98 31.88
N GLU A 61 -26.73 -4.22 31.93
CA GLU A 61 -25.45 -4.63 31.34
C GLU A 61 -25.47 -4.47 29.81
N LEU A 62 -26.52 -4.92 29.13
CA LEU A 62 -26.66 -4.76 27.68
C LEU A 62 -26.74 -3.29 27.29
N GLN A 63 -27.43 -2.46 28.07
CA GLN A 63 -27.48 -1.01 27.86
C GLN A 63 -26.09 -0.37 28.04
N ALA A 64 -25.31 -0.81 29.02
CA ALA A 64 -23.93 -0.36 29.22
C ALA A 64 -23.03 -0.75 28.04
N GLN A 65 -23.16 -1.98 27.54
CA GLN A 65 -22.44 -2.45 26.35
C GLN A 65 -22.82 -1.68 25.09
N ILE A 66 -24.10 -1.39 24.88
CA ILE A 66 -24.56 -0.58 23.74
C ILE A 66 -23.98 0.83 23.83
N ARG A 67 -23.97 1.45 25.02
CA ARG A 67 -23.35 2.77 25.23
C ARG A 67 -21.85 2.73 24.93
N LEU A 68 -21.14 1.74 25.44
CA LEU A 68 -19.71 1.56 25.17
C LEU A 68 -19.44 1.38 23.68
N LEU A 69 -20.23 0.55 23.00
CA LEU A 69 -20.07 0.31 21.57
C LEU A 69 -20.37 1.58 20.76
N ASN A 70 -21.38 2.36 21.16
CA ASN A 70 -21.70 3.64 20.54
C ASN A 70 -20.53 4.63 20.69
N THR A 71 -19.97 4.77 21.90
CA THR A 71 -18.77 5.63 22.10
C THR A 71 -17.55 5.19 21.28
N LYS A 72 -17.37 3.87 21.09
CA LYS A 72 -16.32 3.34 20.22
C LYS A 72 -16.60 3.61 18.74
N ALA A 73 -17.85 3.49 18.32
CA ALA A 73 -18.26 3.77 16.96
C ALA A 73 -18.07 5.26 16.64
N THR A 74 -18.48 6.17 17.53
CA THR A 74 -18.25 7.62 17.35
C THR A 74 -16.76 7.93 17.29
N ALA A 75 -15.95 7.40 18.21
CA ALA A 75 -14.50 7.60 18.19
C ALA A 75 -13.82 7.02 16.94
N ALA A 76 -14.36 5.94 16.37
CA ALA A 76 -13.87 5.39 15.11
C ALA A 76 -14.25 6.29 13.93
N VAL A 77 -15.48 6.84 13.90
CA VAL A 77 -15.92 7.79 12.88
C VAL A 77 -15.11 9.08 12.93
N ASP A 78 -14.82 9.63 14.12
CA ASP A 78 -13.98 10.82 14.28
C ASP A 78 -12.58 10.58 13.68
N ARG A 79 -11.96 9.43 13.97
CA ARG A 79 -10.67 9.06 13.37
C ARG A 79 -10.74 8.87 11.86
N TRP A 80 -11.88 8.41 11.33
CA TRP A 80 -12.06 8.27 9.88
C TRP A 80 -12.17 9.63 9.20
N ALA A 81 -12.77 10.62 9.86
CA ALA A 81 -12.78 12.00 9.38
C ALA A 81 -11.35 12.56 9.31
N ASP A 82 -10.53 12.35 10.34
CA ASP A 82 -9.11 12.75 10.33
C ASP A 82 -8.35 12.13 9.14
N TYR A 83 -8.55 10.83 8.87
CA TYR A 83 -7.91 10.17 7.73
C TYR A 83 -8.43 10.66 6.38
N GLU A 84 -9.71 11.04 6.27
CA GLU A 84 -10.26 11.64 5.06
C GLU A 84 -9.60 12.99 4.77
N ASP A 85 -9.41 13.82 5.79
CA ASP A 85 -8.73 15.10 5.70
C ASP A 85 -7.25 14.94 5.28
N GLU A 86 -6.53 13.96 5.85
CA GLU A 86 -5.18 13.60 5.41
C GLU A 86 -5.17 13.14 3.93
N LEU A 87 -6.13 12.30 3.52
CA LEU A 87 -6.25 11.85 2.13
C LEU A 87 -6.50 13.01 1.18
N SER A 88 -7.35 13.96 1.59
CA SER A 88 -7.69 15.14 0.81
C SER A 88 -6.46 16.04 0.62
N THR A 89 -5.66 16.19 1.68
CA THR A 89 -4.41 16.96 1.68
C THR A 89 -3.38 16.33 0.75
N LEU A 90 -3.14 15.02 0.89
CA LEU A 90 -2.19 14.29 0.04
C LEU A 90 -2.60 14.31 -1.44
N ARG A 91 -3.90 14.20 -1.74
CA ARG A 91 -4.40 14.33 -3.12
C ARG A 91 -4.15 15.72 -3.68
N ARG A 92 -4.37 16.77 -2.87
CA ARG A 92 -4.09 18.16 -3.27
C ARG A 92 -2.60 18.37 -3.49
N ASP A 93 -1.75 17.81 -2.65
CA ASP A 93 -0.29 17.90 -2.79
C ASP A 93 0.21 17.17 -4.03
N LEU A 94 -0.28 15.95 -4.31
CA LEU A 94 0.00 15.24 -5.56
C LEU A 94 -0.51 16.00 -6.79
N GLN A 95 -1.68 16.64 -6.69
CA GLN A 95 -2.21 17.46 -7.79
C GLN A 95 -1.38 18.73 -8.00
N ARG A 96 -0.84 19.32 -6.93
CA ARG A 96 0.08 20.45 -6.97
C ARG A 96 1.45 20.03 -7.52
N GLU A 97 1.94 18.85 -7.18
CA GLU A 97 3.16 18.27 -7.75
C GLU A 97 2.99 18.00 -9.25
N ARG A 98 1.84 17.44 -9.66
CA ARG A 98 1.48 17.25 -11.07
C ARG A 98 1.29 18.56 -11.85
N GLN A 99 0.77 19.61 -11.21
CA GLN A 99 0.62 20.93 -11.84
C GLN A 99 1.92 21.77 -11.78
N GLY A 100 2.81 21.48 -10.82
CA GLY A 100 4.16 22.05 -10.72
C GLY A 100 5.15 21.43 -11.70
N SER A 101 4.92 20.19 -12.16
CA SER A 101 5.63 19.58 -13.28
C SER A 101 5.02 20.00 -14.62
N VAL A 102 5.20 21.25 -15.03
CA VAL A 102 5.15 21.58 -16.46
C VAL A 102 6.45 21.09 -17.08
N THR A 103 6.50 19.81 -17.45
CA THR A 103 7.55 19.28 -18.34
C THR A 103 6.93 18.57 -19.55
N PRO A 104 7.51 18.72 -20.75
CA PRO A 104 6.97 18.22 -22.01
C PRO A 104 6.98 16.68 -22.07
N GLN A 105 6.00 16.14 -22.77
CA GLN A 105 5.81 14.70 -23.00
C GLN A 105 7.03 14.06 -23.67
N THR A 106 7.58 13.01 -23.04
CA THR A 106 8.51 12.06 -23.66
C THR A 106 7.76 11.07 -24.57
N PRO A 107 8.23 10.82 -25.82
CA PRO A 107 7.66 9.82 -26.71
C PRO A 107 8.18 8.40 -26.39
N THR A 108 7.26 7.46 -26.32
CA THR A 108 7.53 6.01 -26.24
C THR A 108 8.11 5.50 -27.57
N VAL A 109 9.31 4.93 -27.51
CA VAL A 109 9.93 4.15 -28.59
C VAL A 109 9.21 2.80 -28.69
N GLN A 110 8.59 2.52 -29.84
CA GLN A 110 7.98 1.23 -30.16
C GLN A 110 8.89 0.43 -31.08
N THR A 111 9.28 -0.76 -30.64
CA THR A 111 9.87 -1.84 -31.45
C THR A 111 8.79 -2.63 -32.20
N PRO A 112 9.01 -3.10 -33.45
CA PRO A 112 7.99 -3.76 -34.25
C PRO A 112 8.08 -5.30 -34.22
N THR A 113 7.00 -6.00 -33.87
CA THR A 113 6.80 -7.41 -34.30
C THR A 113 5.31 -7.84 -34.27
N SER A 114 4.72 -8.02 -35.47
CA SER A 114 3.64 -8.98 -35.85
C SER A 114 2.15 -8.71 -35.43
N PRO A 115 1.13 -9.35 -36.07
CA PRO A 115 0.30 -8.85 -37.19
C PRO A 115 -1.21 -8.61 -36.82
N PRO A 116 -2.07 -8.07 -37.72
CA PRO A 116 -3.30 -7.38 -37.34
C PRO A 116 -4.51 -8.31 -37.19
N ARG A 117 -5.43 -7.98 -36.27
CA ARG A 117 -6.77 -8.58 -36.20
C ARG A 117 -7.84 -7.53 -36.50
N LEU A 118 -8.74 -7.94 -37.40
CA LEU A 118 -9.80 -7.17 -38.03
C LEU A 118 -10.80 -6.54 -37.06
N ILE A 119 -11.29 -5.38 -37.47
CA ILE A 119 -12.33 -4.54 -36.87
C ILE A 119 -13.71 -5.13 -37.21
N THR A 120 -14.60 -5.24 -36.21
CA THR A 120 -16.05 -5.28 -36.44
C THR A 120 -16.78 -4.73 -35.22
N GLY A 121 -17.57 -3.66 -35.42
CA GLY A 121 -18.53 -3.17 -34.42
C GLY A 121 -18.67 -1.65 -34.35
N SER A 122 -19.58 -1.08 -35.15
CA SER A 122 -20.09 0.30 -35.02
C SER A 122 -21.06 0.43 -33.81
N PRO A 123 -21.78 1.57 -33.63
CA PRO A 123 -21.32 2.82 -33.01
C PRO A 123 -22.22 3.23 -31.82
N SER A 124 -21.75 4.03 -30.87
CA SER A 124 -22.62 5.02 -30.18
C SER A 124 -21.86 5.94 -29.21
N ALA A 125 -22.19 7.22 -29.38
CA ALA A 125 -22.27 8.27 -28.36
C ALA A 125 -21.00 8.67 -27.58
N GLY A 126 -20.36 9.71 -28.10
CA GLY A 126 -20.46 11.02 -27.44
C GLY A 126 -19.42 11.36 -26.38
N VAL A 127 -18.36 12.05 -26.79
CA VAL A 127 -17.81 13.19 -26.03
C VAL A 127 -17.04 14.08 -27.00
N SER A 128 -17.47 15.34 -27.08
CA SER A 128 -16.87 16.41 -27.84
C SER A 128 -15.37 16.53 -27.55
N SER A 129 -14.54 16.23 -28.55
CA SER A 129 -13.12 16.56 -28.55
C SER A 129 -12.91 17.80 -29.40
N PHE A 130 -12.91 18.94 -28.70
CA PHE A 130 -12.44 20.23 -29.16
C PHE A 130 -10.91 20.16 -29.32
N ALA A 131 -10.41 19.58 -30.42
CA ALA A 131 -8.97 19.43 -30.64
C ALA A 131 -8.61 19.52 -32.13
N THR A 132 -8.82 20.70 -32.70
CA THR A 132 -8.17 21.12 -33.96
C THR A 132 -8.00 22.63 -33.97
N ALA A 133 -7.16 23.15 -33.07
CA ALA A 133 -6.84 24.59 -33.07
C ALA A 133 -5.42 24.97 -32.59
N ALA A 134 -4.51 24.03 -32.32
CA ALA A 134 -3.24 24.36 -31.67
C ALA A 134 -1.95 23.94 -32.41
N THR A 135 -2.01 23.32 -33.58
CA THR A 135 -0.79 22.97 -34.35
C THR A 135 -0.29 24.06 -35.30
N ASN A 136 -0.96 25.22 -35.39
CA ASN A 136 -0.52 26.32 -36.26
C ASN A 136 0.13 27.51 -35.54
N ARG A 137 0.52 27.39 -34.25
CA ARG A 137 1.09 28.52 -33.49
C ARG A 137 2.62 28.52 -33.33
N ILE A 138 3.33 27.49 -33.78
CA ILE A 138 4.81 27.51 -33.77
C ILE A 138 5.36 28.24 -35.02
N SER A 139 4.62 28.23 -36.13
CA SER A 139 4.97 28.97 -37.36
C SER A 139 4.84 30.50 -37.26
N ALA A 140 4.28 31.02 -36.16
CA ALA A 140 4.16 32.46 -35.90
C ALA A 140 5.38 33.06 -35.19
N LEU A 141 6.21 32.24 -34.51
CA LEU A 141 7.40 32.72 -33.80
C LEU A 141 8.67 32.70 -34.66
N LEU A 142 8.70 31.90 -35.73
CA LEU A 142 9.73 31.97 -36.77
C LEU A 142 9.39 32.98 -37.88
N SER A 143 8.18 33.56 -37.89
CA SER A 143 7.79 34.62 -38.84
C SER A 143 8.16 36.03 -38.38
N ARG A 144 8.89 36.18 -37.26
CA ARG A 144 9.39 37.48 -36.80
C ARG A 144 10.92 37.52 -36.84
N ASN A 145 11.50 37.23 -38.01
CA ASN A 145 12.68 37.97 -38.47
C ASN A 145 12.87 37.94 -39.99
N GLY A 146 11.77 37.84 -40.75
CA GLY A 146 11.77 38.28 -42.13
C GLY A 146 11.51 39.78 -42.17
N GLN A 147 12.44 40.60 -41.65
CA GLN A 147 12.61 41.93 -42.22
C GLN A 147 13.11 41.70 -43.64
N THR A 148 12.19 41.42 -44.56
CA THR A 148 12.37 41.92 -45.90
C THR A 148 12.51 43.42 -45.71
N LEU A 149 13.69 43.94 -46.04
CA LEU A 149 13.91 45.35 -46.27
C LEU A 149 12.95 45.77 -47.39
N SER A 150 11.69 46.07 -47.04
CA SER A 150 10.90 46.99 -47.81
C SER A 150 11.51 48.37 -47.56
N TYR A 151 12.57 48.64 -48.32
CA TYR A 151 13.03 49.99 -48.57
C TYR A 151 11.85 50.73 -49.22
N THR A 152 11.05 51.36 -48.37
CA THR A 152 10.13 52.42 -48.77
C THR A 152 11.01 53.67 -48.93
N PRO A 153 11.22 54.20 -50.15
CA PRO A 153 11.95 55.43 -50.33
C PRO A 153 11.02 56.58 -49.91
N GLY A 154 10.98 56.86 -48.61
CA GLY A 154 10.05 57.85 -48.08
C GLY A 154 10.29 58.12 -46.60
N ALA A 155 11.29 58.95 -46.31
CA ALA A 155 11.49 59.68 -45.06
C ALA A 155 11.88 58.86 -43.80
N SER A 156 13.15 58.44 -43.75
CA SER A 156 13.95 58.37 -42.52
C SER A 156 15.40 58.69 -42.88
N PRO A 157 16.12 59.56 -42.16
CA PRO A 157 17.56 59.72 -42.36
C PRO A 157 18.25 58.35 -42.16
N PRO A 158 19.38 58.07 -42.83
CA PRO A 158 20.17 56.88 -42.57
C PRO A 158 20.51 56.85 -41.07
N PRO A 159 20.42 55.70 -40.39
CA PRO A 159 20.79 55.62 -38.98
C PRO A 159 22.20 56.16 -38.86
N SER A 160 22.37 57.15 -38.00
CA SER A 160 23.69 57.72 -37.77
C SER A 160 24.58 56.63 -37.16
N THR A 161 25.89 56.75 -37.36
CA THR A 161 26.84 55.81 -36.75
C THR A 161 26.64 55.70 -35.24
N ASP A 162 26.21 56.78 -34.60
CA ASP A 162 25.89 56.84 -33.17
C ASP A 162 24.65 56.01 -32.82
N ASP A 163 23.60 56.03 -33.65
CA ASP A 163 22.40 55.20 -33.45
C ASP A 163 22.72 53.69 -33.52
N LEU A 164 23.66 53.30 -34.37
CA LEU A 164 24.12 51.91 -34.51
C LEU A 164 24.93 51.46 -33.28
N LEU A 165 25.78 52.33 -32.74
CA LEU A 165 26.55 52.06 -31.52
C LEU A 165 25.64 51.93 -30.29
N ASP A 166 24.63 52.80 -30.17
CA ASP A 166 23.62 52.72 -29.11
C ASP A 166 22.78 51.43 -29.23
N ALA A 167 22.37 51.06 -30.46
CA ALA A 167 21.67 49.80 -30.71
C ALA A 167 22.51 48.56 -30.34
N LEU A 168 23.81 48.54 -30.69
CA LEU A 168 24.72 47.45 -30.36
C LEU A 168 24.94 47.33 -28.85
N THR A 169 25.05 48.46 -28.14
CA THR A 169 25.21 48.49 -26.69
C THR A 169 23.97 47.91 -25.99
N ARG A 170 22.77 48.26 -26.45
CA ARG A 170 21.52 47.66 -25.95
C ARG A 170 21.44 46.17 -26.22
N GLU A 171 21.86 45.72 -27.41
CA GLU A 171 21.87 44.30 -27.79
C GLU A 171 22.81 43.48 -26.89
N HIS A 172 24.04 43.97 -26.69
CA HIS A 172 25.00 43.34 -25.78
C HIS A 172 24.49 43.30 -24.34
N GLY A 173 23.83 44.37 -23.86
CA GLY A 173 23.21 44.38 -22.53
C GLY A 173 22.11 43.32 -22.39
N MET A 174 21.28 43.15 -23.42
CA MET A 174 20.25 42.11 -23.45
C MET A 174 20.85 40.70 -23.48
N ARG A 175 21.96 40.49 -24.21
CA ARG A 175 22.68 39.21 -24.20
C ARG A 175 23.29 38.90 -22.85
N LEU A 176 24.01 39.85 -22.26
CA LEU A 176 24.62 39.65 -20.93
C LEU A 176 23.54 39.32 -19.88
N ALA A 177 22.38 39.99 -19.94
CA ALA A 177 21.26 39.70 -19.06
C ALA A 177 20.65 38.31 -19.32
N ALA A 178 20.58 37.87 -20.57
CA ALA A 178 20.13 36.51 -20.91
C ALA A 178 21.14 35.44 -20.48
N GLU A 179 22.43 35.69 -20.65
CA GLU A 179 23.53 34.82 -20.20
C GLU A 179 23.55 34.69 -18.68
N GLY A 180 23.32 35.78 -17.93
CA GLY A 180 23.18 35.75 -16.48
C GLY A 180 22.03 34.85 -16.03
N LYS A 181 20.85 35.01 -16.63
CA LYS A 181 19.69 34.14 -16.34
C LYS A 181 19.97 32.67 -16.71
N LEU A 182 20.68 32.43 -17.80
CA LEU A 182 21.07 31.07 -18.18
C LEU A 182 22.00 30.46 -17.13
N ASN A 183 23.00 31.21 -16.66
CA ASN A 183 23.88 30.77 -15.58
C ASN A 183 23.13 30.50 -14.27
N ASP A 184 22.17 31.35 -13.89
CA ASP A 184 21.34 31.13 -12.71
C ASP A 184 20.55 29.82 -12.84
N THR A 185 19.92 29.59 -14.00
CA THR A 185 19.20 28.32 -14.24
C THR A 185 20.13 27.10 -14.28
N SER A 186 21.35 27.23 -14.83
CA SER A 186 22.34 26.15 -14.82
C SER A 186 22.71 25.77 -13.40
N ARG A 187 22.91 26.77 -12.55
CA ARG A 187 23.23 26.57 -11.13
C ARG A 187 22.09 25.92 -10.37
N GLU A 188 20.85 26.37 -10.57
CA GLU A 188 19.68 25.75 -9.94
C GLU A 188 19.54 24.27 -10.34
N VAL A 189 19.75 23.96 -11.63
CA VAL A 189 19.73 22.57 -12.11
C VAL A 189 20.84 21.74 -11.48
N GLU A 190 22.05 22.29 -11.34
CA GLU A 190 23.17 21.63 -10.66
C GLU A 190 22.82 21.35 -9.18
N GLU A 191 22.30 22.34 -8.45
CA GLU A 191 21.90 22.20 -7.03
C GLU A 191 20.78 21.16 -6.85
N LEU A 192 19.77 21.18 -7.72
CA LEU A 192 18.71 20.16 -7.75
C LEU A 192 19.27 18.77 -8.08
N SER A 193 20.22 18.68 -9.01
CA SER A 193 20.85 17.41 -9.38
C SER A 193 21.62 16.81 -8.21
N VAL A 194 22.40 17.62 -7.49
CA VAL A 194 23.14 17.17 -6.30
C VAL A 194 22.18 16.66 -5.23
N THR A 195 21.13 17.43 -4.93
CA THR A 195 20.12 17.05 -3.95
C THR A 195 19.43 15.72 -4.32
N LEU A 196 19.06 15.55 -5.59
CA LEU A 196 18.41 14.33 -6.07
C LEU A 196 19.36 13.13 -5.98
N PHE A 197 20.63 13.29 -6.33
CA PHE A 197 21.63 12.22 -6.22
C PHE A 197 21.91 11.86 -4.75
N GLU A 198 21.98 12.84 -3.85
CA GLU A 198 22.12 12.59 -2.42
C GLU A 198 20.93 11.81 -1.85
N GLN A 199 19.70 12.24 -2.14
CA GLN A 199 18.48 11.56 -1.71
C GLN A 199 18.40 10.12 -2.29
N ALA A 200 18.74 9.95 -3.57
CA ALA A 200 18.75 8.63 -4.20
C ALA A 200 19.81 7.72 -3.55
N ASN A 201 21.00 8.25 -3.26
CA ASN A 201 22.06 7.51 -2.59
C ASN A 201 21.69 7.12 -1.17
N GLU A 202 21.03 8.00 -0.42
CA GLU A 202 20.52 7.71 0.92
C GLU A 202 19.49 6.57 0.90
N MET A 203 18.49 6.66 0.02
CA MET A 203 17.45 5.63 -0.15
C MET A 203 18.05 4.26 -0.51
N VAL A 204 19.02 4.25 -1.42
CA VAL A 204 19.73 3.01 -1.79
C VAL A 204 20.56 2.48 -0.62
N ALA A 205 21.18 3.36 0.18
CA ALA A 205 21.90 2.95 1.36
C ALA A 205 20.99 2.36 2.43
N THR A 206 19.81 2.95 2.67
CA THR A 206 18.80 2.38 3.60
C THR A 206 18.31 1.02 3.12
N GLU A 207 18.03 0.87 1.82
CA GLU A 207 17.63 -0.40 1.22
C GLU A 207 18.73 -1.46 1.38
N ARG A 208 19.99 -1.13 1.08
CA ARG A 208 21.13 -2.05 1.25
C ARG A 208 21.29 -2.49 2.70
N ARG A 209 21.12 -1.57 3.67
CA ARG A 209 21.18 -1.90 5.10
C ARG A 209 20.01 -2.81 5.51
N ALA A 210 18.79 -2.48 5.09
CA ALA A 210 17.60 -3.27 5.41
C ALA A 210 17.70 -4.69 4.80
N ARG A 211 18.13 -4.77 3.54
CA ARG A 211 18.37 -6.03 2.85
C ARG A 211 19.42 -6.88 3.56
N ALA A 212 20.56 -6.30 3.95
CA ALA A 212 21.58 -7.03 4.71
C ALA A 212 21.05 -7.58 6.04
N GLN A 213 20.24 -6.80 6.78
CA GLN A 213 19.62 -7.26 8.04
C GLN A 213 18.64 -8.41 7.81
N LEU A 214 17.86 -8.36 6.73
CA LEU A 214 16.95 -9.46 6.38
C LEU A 214 17.71 -10.71 5.96
N GLU A 215 18.75 -10.57 5.14
CA GLU A 215 19.62 -11.67 4.72
C GLU A 215 20.30 -12.35 5.92
N GLU A 216 20.76 -11.57 6.92
CA GLU A 216 21.28 -12.11 8.19
C GLU A 216 20.21 -12.92 8.95
N ARG A 217 19.03 -12.33 9.17
CA ARG A 217 17.93 -12.99 9.92
C ARG A 217 17.42 -14.24 9.21
N VAL A 218 17.37 -14.23 7.88
CA VAL A 218 17.05 -15.41 7.07
C VAL A 218 18.11 -16.48 7.26
N GLY A 219 19.40 -16.14 7.20
CA GLY A 219 20.49 -17.09 7.44
C GLY A 219 20.43 -17.76 8.82
N GLU A 220 20.11 -16.99 9.87
CA GLU A 220 19.90 -17.53 11.22
C GLU A 220 18.69 -18.47 11.31
N LEU A 221 17.58 -18.11 10.67
CA LEU A 221 16.37 -18.94 10.61
C LEU A 221 16.66 -20.26 9.90
N GLU A 222 17.30 -20.21 8.74
CA GLU A 222 17.69 -21.41 7.99
C GLU A 222 18.61 -22.33 8.80
N ARG A 223 19.57 -21.76 9.54
CA ARG A 223 20.45 -22.55 10.41
C ARG A 223 19.64 -23.28 11.49
N ARG A 224 18.71 -22.58 12.14
CA ARG A 224 17.83 -23.17 13.16
C ARG A 224 16.92 -24.25 12.59
N ASP A 225 16.39 -24.05 11.39
CA ASP A 225 15.52 -25.03 10.76
C ASP A 225 16.28 -26.27 10.30
N LYS A 226 17.53 -26.12 9.82
CA LYS A 226 18.43 -27.25 9.57
C LYS A 226 18.70 -28.05 10.85
N ASP A 227 18.94 -27.37 11.98
CA ASP A 227 19.15 -28.02 13.28
C ASP A 227 17.91 -28.77 13.78
N LYS A 228 16.72 -28.16 13.67
CA LYS A 228 15.46 -28.82 14.01
C LYS A 228 15.18 -30.01 13.10
N GLY A 229 15.40 -29.88 11.80
CA GLY A 229 15.26 -30.97 10.82
C GLY A 229 16.15 -32.16 11.19
N ARG A 230 17.41 -31.92 11.57
CA ARG A 230 18.31 -32.98 12.07
C ARG A 230 17.79 -33.66 13.34
N ARG A 231 17.19 -32.91 14.27
CA ARG A 231 16.61 -33.48 15.49
C ARG A 231 15.37 -34.32 15.17
N LEU A 232 14.49 -33.83 14.31
CA LEU A 232 13.31 -34.55 13.85
C LEU A 232 13.71 -35.85 13.14
N GLN A 233 14.68 -35.82 12.24
CA GLN A 233 15.17 -37.03 11.55
C GLN A 233 15.65 -38.11 12.53
N ARG A 234 16.32 -37.73 13.63
CA ARG A 234 16.72 -38.69 14.68
C ARG A 234 15.52 -39.27 15.40
N LEU A 235 14.53 -38.45 15.72
CA LEU A 235 13.29 -38.89 16.37
C LEU A 235 12.48 -39.80 15.45
N GLU A 236 12.34 -39.47 14.17
CA GLU A 236 11.68 -40.30 13.16
C GLU A 236 12.39 -41.66 13.01
N SER A 237 13.72 -41.68 13.00
CA SER A 237 14.47 -42.93 12.98
C SER A 237 14.22 -43.78 14.23
N ALA A 238 14.15 -43.15 15.42
CA ALA A 238 13.85 -43.84 16.67
C ALA A 238 12.40 -44.35 16.71
N MET A 239 11.43 -43.53 16.30
CA MET A 239 10.03 -43.92 16.18
C MET A 239 9.85 -45.08 15.20
N GLY A 240 10.51 -45.03 14.04
CA GLY A 240 10.48 -46.14 13.09
C GLY A 240 11.09 -47.43 13.63
N ARG A 241 12.10 -47.36 14.51
CA ARG A 241 12.63 -48.55 15.22
C ARG A 241 11.60 -49.10 16.21
N ILE A 242 10.95 -48.23 16.99
CA ILE A 242 9.90 -48.61 17.95
C ILE A 242 8.72 -49.25 17.23
N GLU A 243 8.30 -48.69 16.10
CA GLU A 243 7.18 -49.21 15.32
C GLU A 243 7.49 -50.61 14.76
N ARG A 244 8.72 -50.85 14.28
CA ARG A 244 9.15 -52.20 13.91
C ARG A 244 9.10 -53.19 15.08
N ALA A 245 9.64 -52.80 16.24
CA ALA A 245 9.61 -53.66 17.43
C ALA A 245 8.16 -53.94 17.89
N ARG A 246 7.28 -52.94 17.83
CA ARG A 246 5.85 -53.08 18.15
C ARG A 246 5.16 -54.08 17.22
N ASN A 247 5.47 -54.05 15.93
CA ASN A 247 4.90 -54.99 14.96
C ASN A 247 5.36 -56.43 15.23
N LEU A 248 6.64 -56.64 15.52
CA LEU A 248 7.18 -57.96 15.88
C LEU A 248 6.52 -58.51 17.16
N LEU A 249 6.43 -57.69 18.21
CA LEU A 249 5.76 -58.10 19.45
C LEU A 249 4.29 -58.44 19.21
N LYS A 250 3.59 -57.69 18.35
CA LYS A 250 2.20 -57.99 18.00
C LYS A 250 2.07 -59.32 17.26
N GLU A 251 3.00 -59.63 16.35
CA GLU A 251 3.03 -60.92 15.65
C GLU A 251 3.34 -62.08 16.62
N GLU A 252 4.30 -61.91 17.53
CA GLU A 252 4.61 -62.91 18.57
C GLU A 252 3.43 -63.18 19.51
N VAL A 253 2.70 -62.14 19.95
CA VAL A 253 1.47 -62.32 20.76
C VAL A 253 0.43 -63.15 20.01
N VAL A 254 0.22 -62.88 18.72
CA VAL A 254 -0.74 -63.65 17.89
C VAL A 254 -0.29 -65.11 17.74
N ILE A 255 1.01 -65.37 17.58
CA ILE A 255 1.55 -66.73 17.49
C ILE A 255 1.36 -67.48 18.81
N ASN A 256 1.68 -66.85 19.95
CA ASN A 256 1.48 -67.46 21.27
C ASN A 256 0.00 -67.75 21.56
N GLU A 257 -0.92 -66.86 21.20
CA GLU A 257 -2.36 -67.09 21.33
C GLU A 257 -2.87 -68.26 20.45
N LEU A 258 -2.21 -68.53 19.32
CA LEU A 258 -2.52 -69.67 18.45
C LEU A 258 -1.94 -70.98 18.98
N GLU A 259 -0.77 -70.94 19.63
CA GLU A 259 -0.16 -72.11 20.27
C GLU A 259 -0.93 -72.54 21.53
N GLU A 260 -1.40 -71.60 22.36
CA GLU A 260 -2.23 -71.91 23.55
C GLU A 260 -3.60 -72.51 23.19
N ARG A 261 -4.07 -72.33 21.95
CA ARG A 261 -5.33 -72.87 21.45
C ARG A 261 -5.22 -74.26 20.81
N ARG A 262 -4.01 -74.83 20.73
CA ARG A 262 -3.74 -76.17 20.21
C ARG A 262 -3.53 -77.19 21.33
#